data_AF-M0CH86-F1
#
_entry.id   AF-M0CH86-F1
#
_cell.length_a   1.000
_cell.length_b   1.000
_cell.length_c   1.000
_cell.angle_alpha   90.00
_cell.angle_beta   90.00
_cell.angle_gamma   90.00
#
_symmetry.space_group_name_H-M   'P 1'
#
loop_
_entity.id
_entity.type
_entity.pdbx_description
1 polymer ?
#
loop_
_entity_poly.entity_id
_entity_poly.type
_entity_poly.pdbx_seq_one_letter_code
_entity_poly.pdbx_strand_id
1 'polypeptide(L)' 'MEVYRKYHEKLRRHDGWYCFVVYRPHGRSGLTILQDKMVRSSDLPLLRWHGGGDHRGTEQAKIQIDSVF' A
#
# COMPACT_ATOMS: atom_id res chain seq x y z
N MET A 1 6.05 -1.56 -0.17
CA MET A 1 5.04 -0.84 0.64
C MET A 1 4.38 -1.81 1.60
N GLU A 2 4.10 -1.42 2.84
CA GLU A 2 3.37 -2.26 3.81
C GLU A 2 1.88 -1.88 3.86
N VAL A 3 1.02 -2.88 3.89
CA VAL A 3 -0.43 -2.74 4.05
C VAL A 3 -0.87 -3.55 5.25
N TYR A 4 -1.71 -2.97 6.09
CA TYR A 4 -2.22 -3.61 7.29
C TYR A 4 -3.61 -4.20 7.05
N ARG A 5 -3.81 -5.45 7.48
CA ARG A 5 -5.01 -6.24 7.20
C ARG A 5 -6.29 -5.54 7.62
N LYS A 6 -6.34 -5.03 8.86
CA LYS A 6 -7.51 -4.33 9.42
C LYS A 6 -7.97 -3.16 8.54
N TYR A 7 -7.03 -2.36 8.03
CA TYR A 7 -7.35 -1.20 7.20
C TYR A 7 -7.69 -1.62 5.77
N HIS A 8 -6.99 -2.62 5.23
CA HIS A 8 -7.30 -3.17 3.92
C HIS A 8 -8.71 -3.76 3.86
N GLU A 9 -9.10 -4.54 4.87
CA GLU A 9 -10.45 -5.12 4.96
C GLU A 9 -11.51 -4.04 5.09
N LYS A 10 -11.27 -2.99 5.90
CA LYS A 10 -12.18 -1.84 5.99
C LYS A 10 -12.32 -1.17 4.62
N LEU A 11 -11.22 -0.92 3.93
CA LEU A 11 -11.24 -0.28 2.61
C LEU A 11 -11.96 -1.14 1.57
N ARG A 12 -11.77 -2.46 1.58
CA ARG A 12 -12.49 -3.41 0.71
C ARG A 12 -13.99 -3.42 0.94
N ARG A 13 -14.44 -3.36 2.20
CA ARG A 13 -15.89 -3.30 2.53
C ARG A 13 -16.57 -2.04 1.99
N HIS A 14 -15.81 -1.02 1.63
CA HIS A 14 -16.31 0.25 1.10
C HIS A 14 -15.94 0.46 -0.37
N ASP A 15 -15.58 -0.60 -1.11
CA ASP A 15 -15.15 -0.53 -2.52
C ASP A 15 -14.06 0.54 -2.76
N GLY A 16 -13.20 0.70 -1.76
CA GLY A 16 -12.22 1.77 -1.72
C GLY A 16 -11.04 1.54 -2.65
N TRP A 17 -10.24 2.58 -2.82
CA TRP A 17 -9.14 2.64 -3.77
C TRP A 17 -7.82 2.96 -3.06
N TYR A 18 -6.73 2.43 -3.58
CA TYR A 18 -5.37 2.86 -3.28
C TYR A 18 -4.89 3.80 -4.37
N CYS A 19 -4.18 4.86 -3.97
CA CYS A 19 -3.34 5.66 -4.85
C CYS A 19 -1.88 5.36 -4.53
N PHE A 20 -1.19 4.70 -5.46
CA PHE A 20 0.25 4.47 -5.36
C PHE A 20 0.97 5.60 -6.07
N VAL A 21 2.00 6.17 -5.42
CA VAL A 21 2.75 7.30 -5.95
C VAL A 21 4.24 7.00 -5.83
N VAL A 22 4.93 6.93 -6.97
CA VAL A 22 6.38 6.86 -7.07
C VAL A 22 6.91 8.29 -7.13
N TYR A 23 7.84 8.61 -6.25
CA TYR A 23 8.30 9.98 -6.09
C TYR A 23 9.81 10.06 -5.88
N ARG A 24 10.41 11.19 -6.29
CA ARG A 24 11.83 11.49 -6.06
C ARG A 24 11.97 12.76 -5.21
N PRO A 25 12.45 12.65 -3.96
CA PRO A 25 12.78 13.81 -3.12
C PRO A 25 13.88 14.66 -3.75
N HIS A 26 13.80 15.98 -3.60
CA HIS A 26 14.88 16.90 -3.98
C HIS A 26 14.85 18.19 -3.15
N GLY A 27 16.02 18.73 -2.83
CA GLY A 27 16.15 19.88 -1.94
C GLY A 27 15.66 19.59 -0.52
N ARG A 28 15.32 20.64 0.23
CA ARG A 28 14.93 20.51 1.66
C ARG A 28 13.49 20.02 1.87
N SER A 29 12.59 20.31 0.93
CA SER A 29 11.15 20.01 1.05
C SER A 29 10.48 19.70 -0.29
N GLY A 30 11.25 19.62 -1.39
CA GLY A 30 10.74 19.41 -2.72
C GLY A 30 10.54 17.93 -3.04
N LEU A 31 9.55 17.66 -3.87
CA LEU A 31 9.26 16.33 -4.38
C LEU A 31 8.79 16.40 -5.82
N THR A 32 9.31 15.51 -6.66
CA THR A 32 8.78 15.25 -8.00
C THR A 32 8.01 13.94 -8.00
N ILE A 33 6.76 13.95 -8.46
CA ILE A 33 6.02 12.72 -8.75
C ILE A 33 6.56 12.15 -10.06
N LEU A 34 7.00 10.89 -10.04
CA LEU A 34 7.48 10.19 -11.22
C LEU A 34 6.37 9.40 -11.90
N GLN A 35 5.47 8.80 -11.10
CA GLN A 35 4.36 7.99 -11.60
C GLN A 35 3.30 7.84 -10.49
N ASP A 36 2.03 7.76 -10.86
CA ASP A 36 0.94 7.42 -9.96
C ASP A 36 -0.02 6.39 -10.58
N LYS A 37 -0.70 5.61 -9.74
CA LYS A 37 -1.71 4.63 -10.18
C LYS A 37 -2.79 4.42 -9.13
N MET A 38 -4.04 4.53 -9.58
CA MET A 38 -5.23 4.18 -8.81
C MET A 38 -5.54 2.69 -8.99
N VAL A 39 -5.69 1.96 -7.89
CA VAL A 39 -6.02 0.52 -7.90
C VAL A 39 -7.18 0.27 -6.95
N ARG A 40 -8.22 -0.43 -7.41
CA ARG A 40 -9.30 -0.85 -6.50
C ARG A 40 -8.73 -1.77 -5.44
N SER A 41 -9.24 -1.68 -4.22
CA SER A 41 -8.83 -2.57 -3.14
C SER A 41 -9.05 -4.06 -3.48
N SER A 42 -10.04 -4.38 -4.32
CA SER A 42 -10.28 -5.72 -4.89
C SER A 42 -9.17 -6.22 -5.82
N ASP A 43 -8.50 -5.31 -6.52
CA ASP A 43 -7.59 -5.61 -7.63
C ASP A 43 -6.12 -5.65 -7.19
N LEU A 44 -5.87 -5.45 -5.88
CA LEU A 44 -4.53 -5.64 -5.34
C LEU A 44 -4.06 -7.08 -5.51
N PRO A 45 -2.74 -7.28 -5.77
CA PRO A 45 -2.14 -8.60 -5.86
C PRO A 45 -2.36 -9.41 -4.57
N LEU A 46 -2.22 -10.73 -4.66
CA LEU A 46 -2.43 -11.62 -3.53
C LEU A 46 -1.55 -11.23 -2.33
N LEU A 47 -2.18 -10.75 -1.27
CA LEU A 47 -1.52 -10.30 -0.05
C LEU A 47 -1.21 -11.48 0.87
N ARG A 48 0.08 -11.71 1.16
CA ARG A 48 0.52 -12.66 2.18
C ARG A 48 0.68 -11.97 3.53
N TRP A 49 -0.33 -12.15 4.37
CA TRP A 49 -0.36 -11.60 5.72
C TRP A 49 0.67 -12.29 6.61
N HIS A 50 1.38 -11.50 7.41
CA HIS A 50 2.31 -11.94 8.43
C HIS A 50 2.23 -11.01 9.65
N GLY A 51 2.61 -11.51 10.82
CA GLY A 51 2.60 -10.71 12.04
C GLY A 51 3.53 -9.50 11.95
N GLY A 52 3.03 -8.33 12.34
CA GLY A 52 3.78 -7.07 12.39
C GLY A 52 4.71 -6.98 13.61
N GLY A 53 5.73 -7.85 13.69
CA GLY A 53 6.74 -7.81 14.77
C GLY A 53 6.14 -7.86 16.19
N ASP A 54 6.75 -7.12 17.14
CA ASP A 54 6.39 -7.07 18.56
C ASP A 54 4.99 -6.47 18.84
N HIS A 55 4.33 -5.90 17.82
CA HIS A 55 2.94 -5.45 17.92
C HIS A 55 1.98 -6.64 17.82
N ARG A 56 1.80 -7.35 18.94
CA ARG A 56 0.81 -8.42 19.09
C ARG A 56 -0.56 -7.97 18.57
N GLY A 57 -1.04 -8.63 17.52
CA GLY A 57 -2.39 -8.49 17.00
C GLY A 57 -2.54 -7.71 15.68
N THR A 58 -1.45 -7.30 15.03
CA THR A 58 -1.53 -6.71 13.69
C THR A 58 -0.92 -7.63 12.64
N GLU A 59 -1.68 -7.86 11.57
CA GLU A 59 -1.20 -8.54 10.37
C GLU A 59 -0.92 -7.51 9.27
N GLN A 60 0.20 -7.68 8.60
CA GLN A 60 0.63 -6.84 7.50
C GLN A 60 1.07 -7.67 6.29
N ALA A 61 1.05 -7.07 5.11
CA ALA A 61 1.53 -7.65 3.88
C ALA A 61 2.42 -6.64 3.16
N LYS A 62 3.43 -7.15 2.44
CA LYS A 62 4.28 -6.32 1.58
C LYS A 62 3.76 -6.37 0.15
N ILE A 63 3.63 -5.21 -0.46
CA ILE A 63 3.36 -5.03 -1.89
C ILE A 63 4.67 -4.63 -2.56
N GLN A 64 5.06 -5.40 -3.57
CA GLN A 64 6.21 -5.12 -4.42
C GLN A 64 5.82 -4.10 -5.49
N ILE A 65 6.76 -3.25 -5.89
CA ILE A 65 6.48 -2.16 -6.84
C ILE A 65 6.05 -2.70 -8.21
N ASP A 66 6.67 -3.79 -8.65
CA ASP A 66 6.43 -4.53 -9.90
C ASP A 66 5.02 -5.16 -9.99
N SER A 67 4.40 -5.41 -8.83
CA SER A 67 3.03 -5.93 -8.77
C SER A 67 1.97 -4.84 -8.96
N VAL A 68 2.38 -3.57 -9.02
CA VAL A 68 1.52 -2.41 -9.23
C VAL A 68 1.88 -1.69 -10.53
N PHE A 69 3.16 -1.52 -10.84
CA PHE A 69 3.69 -0.81 -12.01
C PHE A 69 4.50 -1.76 -12.89
#